data_AF-A0A9P7GXC7-F1
#
_entry.id   AF-A0A9P7GXC7-F1
#
_cell.length_a   1.000
_cell.length_b   1.000
_cell.length_c   1.000
_cell.angle_alpha   90.00
_cell.angle_beta   90.00
_cell.angle_gamma   90.00
#
_symmetry.space_group_name_H-M   'P 1'
#
loop_
_entity.id
_entity.type
_entity.pdbx_description
1 polymer ?
#
loop_
_entity_poly.entity_id
_entity_poly.type
_entity_poly.pdbx_seq_one_letter_code
_entity_poly.pdbx_strand_id
1 'polypeptide(L)'
;MRVIKLSTLVLFISGAFAADCIGTKVSGGISNKHEQAHWQAREKMCSNSDCASQQPCTTYASRTAGALAYSMNVEIKRKNTAAKQGFADCWAATENIIEQCTRGGYLSGTWEANGQLYQLTSYYK
;
A
#
# COMPACT_ATOMS: atom_id res chain seq x y z
N MET A 1 -28.60 -7.71 47.66
CA MET A 1 -27.85 -8.34 46.54
C MET A 1 -27.48 -7.25 45.55
N ARG A 2 -26.19 -6.97 45.34
CA ARG A 2 -25.71 -5.99 44.36
C ARG A 2 -25.38 -6.74 43.06
N VAL A 3 -26.16 -6.48 42.01
CA VAL A 3 -25.92 -7.07 40.69
C VAL A 3 -24.85 -6.22 40.00
N ILE A 4 -23.65 -6.77 39.87
CA ILE A 4 -22.53 -6.14 39.17
C ILE A 4 -22.86 -6.19 37.68
N LYS A 5 -23.05 -5.02 37.05
CA LYS A 5 -23.23 -4.91 35.60
C LYS A 5 -21.89 -5.22 34.93
N LEU A 6 -21.75 -6.42 34.36
CA LEU A 6 -20.65 -6.73 33.43
C LEU A 6 -20.91 -5.97 32.12
N SER A 7 -20.13 -4.92 31.89
CA SER A 7 -20.06 -4.28 30.57
C SER A 7 -19.43 -5.25 29.57
N THR A 8 -20.24 -5.80 28.67
CA THR A 8 -19.79 -6.54 27.50
C THR A 8 -18.95 -5.64 26.60
N LEU A 9 -17.64 -5.88 26.59
CA LEU A 9 -16.67 -5.25 25.70
C LEU A 9 -16.99 -5.73 24.27
N VAL A 10 -17.70 -4.91 23.49
CA VAL A 10 -17.93 -5.17 22.06
C VAL A 10 -16.60 -4.94 21.35
N LEU A 11 -15.86 -6.02 21.09
CA LEU A 11 -14.71 -6.01 20.19
C LEU A 11 -15.25 -5.81 18.79
N PHE A 12 -15.19 -4.57 18.29
CA PHE A 12 -15.34 -4.30 16.87
C PHE A 12 -14.18 -5.00 16.16
N ILE A 13 -14.46 -6.19 15.63
CA ILE A 13 -13.59 -6.82 14.65
C ILE A 13 -13.81 -6.02 13.37
N SER A 14 -13.09 -4.92 13.22
CA SER A 14 -12.88 -4.31 11.93
C SER A 14 -12.29 -5.42 11.06
N GLY A 15 -13.08 -5.92 10.10
CA GLY A 15 -12.57 -6.82 9.08
C GLY A 15 -11.44 -6.09 8.39
N ALA A 16 -10.20 -6.36 8.79
CA ALA A 16 -9.04 -5.87 8.10
C ALA A 16 -9.13 -6.48 6.71
N PHE A 17 -9.45 -5.66 5.72
CA PHE A 17 -9.03 -5.98 4.37
C PHE A 17 -7.52 -6.26 4.48
N ALA A 18 -7.08 -7.40 3.97
CA ALA A 18 -5.66 -7.73 3.94
C ALA A 18 -5.14 -7.27 2.58
N ALA A 19 -3.92 -6.75 2.54
CA ALA A 19 -3.26 -6.55 1.27
C ALA A 19 -2.90 -7.93 0.71
N ASP A 20 -3.26 -8.18 -0.54
CA ASP A 20 -2.84 -9.38 -1.23
C ASP A 20 -1.40 -9.20 -1.67
N CYS A 21 -0.47 -9.81 -0.93
CA CYS A 21 0.96 -9.79 -1.22
C CYS A 21 1.29 -10.85 -2.26
N ILE A 22 1.57 -10.43 -3.49
CA ILE A 22 1.71 -11.30 -4.65
C ILE A 22 3.13 -11.22 -5.20
N GLY A 23 3.64 -12.33 -5.74
CA GLY A 23 4.89 -12.35 -6.50
C GLY A 23 6.15 -12.57 -5.66
N THR A 24 7.27 -12.04 -6.13
CA THR A 24 8.60 -12.35 -5.60
C THR A 24 8.80 -11.75 -4.21
N LYS A 25 9.19 -12.61 -3.27
CA LYS A 25 9.66 -12.23 -1.94
C LYS A 25 11.18 -12.18 -1.91
N VAL A 26 11.74 -11.07 -1.47
CA VAL A 26 13.19 -10.86 -1.33
C VAL A 26 13.65 -11.48 -0.02
N SER A 27 14.54 -12.47 -0.11
CA SER A 27 15.19 -13.03 1.07
C SER A 27 16.07 -11.96 1.73
N GLY A 28 15.83 -11.69 3.02
CA GLY A 28 16.46 -10.57 3.75
C GLY A 28 15.65 -9.27 3.77
N GLY A 29 14.49 -9.23 3.10
CA GLY A 29 13.58 -8.07 3.11
C GLY A 29 14.03 -6.92 2.20
N ILE A 30 13.29 -5.82 2.27
CA ILE A 30 13.59 -4.58 1.56
C ILE A 30 14.20 -3.61 2.57
N SER A 31 15.35 -3.01 2.25
CA SER A 31 16.00 -2.10 3.19
C SER A 31 15.22 -0.78 3.34
N ASN A 32 15.29 -0.16 4.53
CA ASN A 32 14.58 1.09 4.82
C ASN A 32 14.83 2.21 3.80
N LYS A 33 16.03 2.25 3.18
CA LYS A 33 16.34 3.24 2.14
C LYS A 33 15.59 2.97 0.83
N HIS A 34 15.43 1.71 0.46
CA HIS A 34 14.66 1.33 -0.73
C HIS A 34 13.15 1.44 -0.49
N GLU A 35 12.67 1.17 0.74
CA GLU A 35 11.27 1.37 1.13
C GLU A 35 10.80 2.82 0.92
N GLN A 36 11.70 3.80 1.00
CA GLN A 36 11.37 5.20 0.70
C GLN A 36 10.85 5.43 -0.73
N ALA A 37 11.24 4.59 -1.71
CA ALA A 37 10.67 4.68 -3.05
C ALA A 37 9.17 4.36 -3.03
N HIS A 38 8.74 3.39 -2.23
CA HIS A 38 7.33 3.02 -2.07
C HIS A 38 6.52 4.16 -1.47
N TRP A 39 7.03 4.78 -0.39
CA TRP A 39 6.39 5.93 0.23
C TRP A 39 6.30 7.14 -0.71
N GLN A 40 7.31 7.38 -1.54
CA GLN A 40 7.29 8.47 -2.52
C GLN A 40 6.34 8.21 -3.68
N ALA A 41 6.25 6.99 -4.18
CA ALA A 41 5.24 6.64 -5.18
C ALA A 41 3.83 6.82 -4.61
N ARG A 42 3.60 6.41 -3.36
CA ARG A 42 2.34 6.65 -2.62
C ARG A 42 2.01 8.13 -2.56
N GLU A 43 2.97 8.95 -2.15
CA GLU A 43 2.79 10.39 -2.02
C GLU A 43 2.37 11.01 -3.36
N LYS A 44 3.04 10.68 -4.46
CA LYS A 44 2.67 11.16 -5.80
C LYS A 44 1.25 10.73 -6.23
N MET A 45 0.86 9.49 -5.92
CA MET A 45 -0.45 8.95 -6.27
C MET A 45 -1.59 9.58 -5.46
N CYS A 46 -1.39 9.73 -4.14
CA CYS A 46 -2.44 10.08 -3.21
C CYS A 46 -2.51 11.59 -2.89
N SER A 47 -1.47 12.36 -3.19
CA SER A 47 -1.51 13.83 -3.17
C SER A 47 -2.12 14.45 -4.44
N ASN A 48 -2.39 13.64 -5.46
CA ASN A 48 -2.77 14.09 -6.80
C ASN A 48 -1.72 14.98 -7.49
N SER A 49 -0.43 14.86 -7.14
CA SER A 49 0.63 15.61 -7.83
C SER A 49 0.79 15.18 -9.28
N ASP A 50 0.76 13.87 -9.52
CA ASP A 50 1.01 13.25 -10.83
C ASP A 50 -0.27 12.62 -11.41
N CYS A 51 -1.38 12.66 -10.66
CA CYS A 51 -2.63 11.99 -10.99
C CYS A 51 -3.84 12.91 -10.83
N ALA A 52 -4.75 12.89 -11.80
CA ALA A 52 -6.07 13.49 -11.64
C ALA A 52 -6.90 12.72 -10.58
N SER A 53 -7.69 13.44 -9.78
CA SER A 53 -8.54 12.85 -8.74
C SER A 53 -9.48 11.78 -9.33
N GLN A 54 -9.59 10.63 -8.65
CA GLN A 54 -10.45 9.47 -8.99
C GLN A 54 -10.21 8.78 -10.34
N GLN A 55 -9.34 9.31 -11.20
CA GLN A 55 -9.02 8.71 -12.49
C GLN A 55 -8.04 7.54 -12.34
N PRO A 56 -8.07 6.55 -13.26
CA PRO A 56 -6.99 5.58 -13.38
C PRO A 56 -5.66 6.31 -13.58
N CYS A 57 -4.63 5.90 -12.85
CA CYS A 57 -3.33 6.56 -12.89
C CYS A 57 -2.21 5.57 -12.59
N THR A 58 -1.01 5.86 -13.11
CA THR A 58 0.20 5.14 -12.74
C THR A 58 1.25 6.15 -12.30
N THR A 59 1.85 5.91 -11.13
CA THR A 59 2.93 6.75 -10.59
C THR A 59 4.20 5.94 -10.44
N TYR A 60 5.32 6.65 -10.52
CA TYR A 60 6.65 6.06 -10.49
C TYR A 60 7.53 6.78 -9.48
N ALA A 61 8.29 6.00 -8.72
CA ALA A 61 9.38 6.49 -7.90
C ALA A 61 10.58 5.55 -7.99
N SER A 62 11.78 6.08 -7.80
CA SER A 62 13.00 5.30 -7.80
C SER A 62 13.93 5.81 -6.72
N ARG A 63 14.59 4.88 -6.01
CA ARG A 63 15.63 5.20 -5.04
C ARG A 63 16.80 4.26 -5.16
N THR A 64 17.99 4.85 -5.27
CA THR A 64 19.26 4.15 -5.28
C THR A 64 19.86 4.14 -3.87
N ALA A 65 20.26 2.97 -3.39
CA ALA A 65 20.89 2.85 -2.08
C ALA A 65 21.85 1.65 -1.97
N GLY A 66 22.66 1.66 -0.90
CA GLY A 66 23.66 0.61 -0.62
C GLY A 66 25.03 0.90 -1.23
N ALA A 67 26.03 0.14 -0.81
CA ALA A 67 27.42 0.31 -1.26
C ALA A 67 27.60 -0.01 -2.76
N LEU A 68 26.79 -0.93 -3.28
CA LEU A 68 26.76 -1.33 -4.69
C LEU A 68 25.79 -0.49 -5.54
N ALA A 69 25.15 0.52 -4.94
CA ALA A 69 24.24 1.46 -5.62
C ALA A 69 23.12 0.79 -6.44
N TYR A 70 22.44 -0.21 -5.87
CA TYR A 70 21.26 -0.79 -6.50
C TYR A 70 20.08 0.18 -6.46
N SER A 71 19.28 0.20 -7.53
CA SER A 71 18.12 1.09 -7.63
C SER A 71 16.82 0.32 -7.48
N MET A 72 16.01 0.67 -6.48
CA MET A 72 14.64 0.18 -6.36
C MET A 72 13.73 1.08 -7.17
N ASN A 73 13.06 0.50 -8.18
CA ASN A 73 12.00 1.17 -8.93
C ASN A 73 10.65 0.68 -8.41
N VAL A 74 9.73 1.62 -8.20
CA VAL A 74 8.39 1.35 -7.70
C VAL A 74 7.38 1.99 -8.62
N GLU A 75 6.37 1.19 -8.99
CA GLU A 75 5.21 1.58 -9.75
C GLU A 75 3.97 1.35 -8.88
N ILE A 76 3.10 2.37 -8.76
CA ILE A 76 1.77 2.20 -8.20
C ILE A 76 0.75 2.51 -9.29
N LYS A 77 -0.15 1.56 -9.53
CA LYS A 77 -1.28 1.66 -10.46
C LYS A 77 -2.58 1.77 -9.67
N ARG A 78 -3.41 2.76 -10.01
CA ARG A 78 -4.78 2.90 -9.54
C ARG A 78 -5.73 2.63 -10.69
N LYS A 79 -6.75 1.79 -10.44
CA LYS A 79 -7.83 1.50 -11.39
C LYS A 79 -9.18 1.66 -10.71
N ASN A 80 -10.11 2.32 -11.38
CA ASN A 80 -11.50 2.39 -10.95
C ASN A 80 -12.23 1.13 -11.44
N THR A 81 -12.58 0.23 -10.53
CA THR A 81 -13.21 -1.07 -10.84
C THR A 81 -14.73 -1.02 -10.80
N ALA A 82 -15.32 0.00 -10.16
CA ALA A 82 -16.78 0.05 -9.93
C ALA A 82 -17.43 1.42 -10.19
N ALA A 83 -16.77 2.33 -10.90
CA ALA A 83 -17.18 3.72 -11.09
C ALA A 83 -17.48 4.47 -9.77
N LYS A 84 -16.82 4.06 -8.67
CA LYS A 84 -17.04 4.59 -7.32
C LYS A 84 -15.96 5.61 -6.93
N GLN A 85 -16.34 6.51 -6.02
CA GLN A 85 -15.50 7.59 -5.50
C GLN A 85 -14.55 7.13 -4.37
N GLY A 86 -13.84 6.01 -4.54
CA GLY A 86 -12.96 5.42 -3.51
C GLY A 86 -11.60 6.11 -3.33
N PHE A 87 -11.37 7.30 -3.92
CA PHE A 87 -10.04 7.94 -3.84
C PHE A 87 -9.65 8.36 -2.41
N ALA A 88 -10.62 8.62 -1.53
CA ALA A 88 -10.35 8.91 -0.12
C ALA A 88 -9.53 7.81 0.58
N ASP A 89 -9.66 6.56 0.11
CA ASP A 89 -8.96 5.41 0.65
C ASP A 89 -7.54 5.25 0.09
N CYS A 90 -7.08 6.11 -0.83
CA CYS A 90 -5.76 6.00 -1.45
C CYS A 90 -4.64 5.87 -0.42
N TRP A 91 -4.66 6.74 0.58
CA TRP A 91 -3.64 6.77 1.63
C TRP A 91 -3.64 5.48 2.45
N ALA A 92 -4.80 5.02 2.90
CA ALA A 92 -4.91 3.81 3.70
C ALA A 92 -4.61 2.54 2.88
N ALA A 93 -5.10 2.44 1.65
CA ALA A 93 -4.88 1.30 0.77
C ALA A 93 -3.39 1.11 0.46
N THR A 94 -2.71 2.19 0.03
CA THR A 94 -1.27 2.14 -0.28
C THR A 94 -0.42 1.91 0.96
N GLU A 95 -0.79 2.46 2.12
CA GLU A 95 -0.12 2.19 3.39
C GLU A 95 -0.20 0.71 3.77
N ASN A 96 -1.40 0.14 3.72
CA ASN A 96 -1.59 -1.28 4.03
C ASN A 96 -0.77 -2.18 3.08
N ILE A 97 -0.68 -1.86 1.78
CA ILE A 97 0.19 -2.61 0.87
C ILE A 97 1.66 -2.50 1.30
N ILE A 98 2.15 -1.31 1.66
CA ILE A 98 3.56 -1.13 2.05
C ILE A 98 3.84 -1.84 3.38
N GLU A 99 2.97 -1.69 4.37
CA GLU A 99 3.17 -2.28 5.69
C GLU A 99 3.03 -3.80 5.70
N GLN A 100 2.05 -4.35 4.98
CA GLN A 100 1.80 -5.79 4.98
C GLN A 100 2.69 -6.53 3.97
N CYS A 101 2.93 -5.94 2.79
CA CYS A 101 3.66 -6.60 1.71
C CYS A 101 5.12 -6.17 1.63
N THR A 102 5.39 -4.86 1.47
CA THR A 102 6.76 -4.37 1.28
C THR A 102 7.64 -4.66 2.50
N ARG A 103 7.16 -4.37 3.72
CA ARG A 103 7.90 -4.74 4.94
C ARG A 103 7.97 -6.25 5.17
N GLY A 104 6.99 -7.00 4.65
CA GLY A 104 7.04 -8.46 4.57
C GLY A 104 8.04 -9.02 3.55
N GLY A 105 8.72 -8.14 2.79
CA GLY A 105 9.71 -8.48 1.77
C GLY A 105 9.12 -8.77 0.39
N TYR A 106 7.82 -8.59 0.19
CA TYR A 106 7.18 -8.77 -1.11
C TYR A 106 7.36 -7.53 -1.98
N LEU A 107 7.71 -7.75 -3.24
CA LEU A 107 7.92 -6.68 -4.20
C LEU A 107 6.62 -6.15 -4.82
N SER A 108 5.52 -6.89 -4.69
CA SER A 108 4.22 -6.48 -5.21
C SER A 108 3.12 -6.75 -4.20
N GLY A 109 2.06 -5.96 -4.31
CA GLY A 109 0.85 -6.17 -3.53
C GLY A 109 -0.32 -5.40 -4.10
N THR A 110 -1.53 -5.86 -3.79
CA THR A 110 -2.77 -5.23 -4.22
C THR A 110 -3.70 -4.97 -3.05
N TRP A 111 -4.50 -3.92 -3.19
CA TRP A 111 -5.57 -3.60 -2.26
C TRP A 111 -6.74 -3.01 -3.03
N GLU A 112 -7.94 -3.50 -2.78
CA GLU A 112 -9.17 -2.94 -3.31
C GLU A 112 -9.99 -2.29 -2.20
N ALA A 113 -10.32 -1.01 -2.36
CA ALA A 113 -11.18 -0.26 -1.45
C ALA A 113 -12.20 0.53 -2.25
N ASN A 114 -13.49 0.40 -1.89
CA ASN A 114 -14.57 1.22 -2.43
C ASN A 114 -14.56 1.36 -3.97
N GLY A 115 -14.26 0.29 -4.69
CA GLY A 115 -14.23 0.26 -6.16
C GLY A 115 -12.98 0.90 -6.78
N GLN A 116 -11.91 1.07 -5.99
CA GLN A 116 -10.60 1.46 -6.46
C GLN A 116 -9.60 0.35 -6.12
N LEU A 117 -8.97 -0.20 -7.16
CA LEU A 117 -7.89 -1.17 -7.04
C LEU A 117 -6.55 -0.42 -7.10
N TYR A 118 -5.75 -0.61 -6.07
CA TYR A 118 -4.37 -0.15 -5.97
C TYR A 118 -3.44 -1.34 -6.13
N GLN A 119 -2.52 -1.26 -7.08
CA GLN A 119 -1.52 -2.28 -7.34
C GLN A 119 -0.13 -1.65 -7.23
N LEU A 120 0.66 -2.12 -6.29
CA LEU A 120 2.07 -1.76 -6.15
C LEU A 120 2.92 -2.86 -6.77
N THR A 121 3.94 -2.47 -7.54
CA THR A 121 4.95 -3.38 -8.08
C THR A 121 6.31 -2.72 -7.98
N SER A 122 7.33 -3.47 -7.57
CA SER A 122 8.67 -2.96 -7.42
C SER A 122 9.73 -3.97 -7.88
N TYR A 123 10.89 -3.48 -8.28
CA TYR A 123 12.01 -4.32 -8.71
C TYR A 123 13.33 -3.59 -8.57
N TYR A 124 14.39 -4.35 -8.31
CA TYR A 124 15.76 -3.86 -8.32
C TYR A 124 16.27 -3.74 -9.76
N LYS A 125 16.99 -2.66 -10.04
CA LYS A 125 17.70 -2.38 -11.29
C LYS A 125 19.14 -1.99 -10.99
#